data_AF-A0A9Q1LEQ9-F1
#
_entry.id   AF-A0A9Q1LEQ9-F1
#
_cell.length_a   1.000
_cell.length_b   1.000
_cell.length_c   1.000
_cell.angle_alpha   90.00
_cell.angle_beta   90.00
_cell.angle_gamma   90.00
#
_symmetry.space_group_name_H-M   'P 1'
#
loop_
_entity.id
_entity.type
_entity.pdbx_description
1 polymer ?
#
loop_
_entity_poly.entity_id
_entity_poly.type
_entity_poly.pdbx_seq_one_letter_code
_entity_poly.pdbx_strand_id
1 'polypeptide(L)'
;MIWDSDVISTWYVVVVVRWVLGYRVLTSFKFMDCSRIKENIEVFSWEIPELDFKAISDIPDQMRVLDGEELFVNKTDGPYRSVADIWDHRV
;
A
#
# COMPACT_ATOMS: atom_id res chain seq x y z
N MET A 1 -15.94 18.70 18.25
CA MET A 1 -15.63 18.63 16.81
C MET A 1 -15.17 17.20 16.55
N ILE A 2 -16.13 16.32 16.28
CA ILE A 2 -15.87 14.90 16.03
C ILE A 2 -15.53 14.84 14.54
N TRP A 3 -14.26 14.64 14.23
CA TRP A 3 -13.84 14.42 12.86
C TRP A 3 -14.42 13.07 12.41
N ASP A 4 -15.27 13.10 11.39
CA ASP A 4 -15.92 11.94 10.83
C ASP A 4 -14.87 10.93 10.35
N SER A 5 -15.01 9.66 10.74
CA SER A 5 -14.05 8.59 10.39
C SER A 5 -13.87 8.45 8.87
N ASP A 6 -14.90 8.83 8.11
CA ASP A 6 -14.89 8.74 6.65
C ASP A 6 -13.98 9.81 6.03
N VAL A 7 -13.93 11.01 6.61
CA VAL A 7 -13.05 12.09 6.16
C VAL A 7 -11.59 11.74 6.44
N ILE A 8 -11.31 11.28 7.66
CA ILE A 8 -9.96 10.86 8.07
C ILE A 8 -9.43 9.73 7.17
N SER A 9 -10.25 8.73 6.86
CA SER A 9 -9.85 7.60 6.00
C SER A 9 -9.47 8.05 4.58
N THR A 10 -10.14 9.08 4.05
CA THR A 10 -9.92 9.58 2.69
C THR A 10 -8.56 10.26 2.57
N TRP A 11 -8.19 11.11 3.54
CA TRP A 11 -6.92 11.84 3.51
C TRP A 11 -5.69 10.92 3.60
N TYR A 12 -5.73 9.86 4.42
CA TYR A 12 -4.62 8.92 4.50
C TYR A 12 -4.38 8.17 3.18
N VAL A 13 -5.45 7.78 2.49
CA VAL A 13 -5.32 7.07 1.21
C VAL A 13 -4.61 7.96 0.17
N VAL A 14 -4.98 9.24 0.09
CA VAL A 14 -4.39 10.21 -0.84
C VAL A 14 -2.88 10.40 -0.56
N VAL A 15 -2.48 10.46 0.71
CA VAL A 15 -1.07 10.55 1.11
C VAL A 15 -0.30 9.29 0.73
N VAL A 16 -0.85 8.10 0.99
CA VAL A 16 -0.21 6.82 0.63
C VAL A 16 -0.06 6.70 -0.89
N VAL A 17 -1.11 7.03 -1.66
CA VAL A 17 -1.06 7.07 -3.13
C VAL A 17 0.05 7.99 -3.60
N ARG A 18 0.16 9.19 -3.02
CA ARG A 18 1.18 10.16 -3.40
C ARG A 18 2.59 9.70 -3.05
N TRP A 19 2.76 9.05 -1.90
CA TRP A 19 4.03 8.44 -1.49
C TRP A 19 4.48 7.36 -2.48
N VAL A 20 3.60 6.44 -2.89
CA VAL A 20 3.95 5.40 -3.89
C VAL A 20 4.29 6.02 -5.25
N LEU A 21 3.55 7.05 -5.69
CA LEU A 21 3.85 7.79 -6.92
C LEU A 21 5.23 8.48 -6.88
N GLY A 22 5.70 8.88 -5.69
CA GLY A 22 7.04 9.45 -5.49
C GLY A 22 8.18 8.49 -5.88
N TYR A 23 7.96 7.18 -5.74
CA TYR A 23 8.91 6.14 -6.19
C TYR A 23 8.84 5.86 -7.70
N ARG A 24 8.02 6.60 -8.46
CA ARG A 24 7.78 6.39 -9.90
C ARG A 24 7.19 5.01 -10.23
N VAL A 25 6.43 4.45 -9.29
CA VAL A 25 5.70 3.18 -9.46
C VAL A 25 4.28 3.46 -9.94
N LEU A 26 3.86 2.78 -11.02
CA LEU A 26 2.46 2.79 -11.45
C LEU A 26 1.62 2.03 -10.43
N THR A 27 0.63 2.71 -9.84
CA THR A 27 -0.18 2.13 -8.77
C THR A 27 -1.64 2.03 -9.19
N SER A 28 -2.25 0.86 -8.97
CA SER A 28 -3.67 0.62 -9.21
C SER A 28 -4.40 0.65 -7.87
N PHE A 29 -5.43 1.48 -7.77
CA PHE A 29 -6.29 1.55 -6.60
C PHE A 29 -7.73 1.25 -7.02
N LYS A 30 -8.38 0.35 -6.29
CA LYS A 30 -9.79 0.02 -6.51
C LYS A 30 -10.65 0.87 -5.58
N PHE A 31 -11.43 1.77 -6.15
CA PHE A 31 -12.47 2.51 -5.43
C PHE A 31 -13.86 2.01 -5.85
N MET A 32 -14.78 1.90 -4.88
CA MET A 32 -16.17 1.50 -5.15
C MET A 32 -17.12 2.69 -5.30
N ASP A 33 -16.68 3.89 -4.92
CA ASP A 33 -17.47 5.12 -4.99
C ASP A 33 -16.87 6.10 -6.02
N CYS A 34 -17.62 6.36 -7.09
CA CYS A 34 -17.22 7.25 -8.18
C CYS A 34 -17.09 8.72 -7.76
N SER A 35 -17.76 9.17 -6.70
CA SER A 35 -17.67 10.55 -6.24
C SER A 35 -16.27 10.87 -5.67
N ARG A 36 -15.66 9.88 -5.02
CA ARG A 36 -14.32 9.95 -4.39
C ARG A 36 -13.18 9.88 -5.41
N ILE A 37 -13.44 9.41 -6.62
CA ILE A 37 -12.43 9.33 -7.69
C ILE A 37 -11.99 10.73 -8.13
N LYS A 38 -12.91 11.71 -8.20
CA LYS A 38 -12.58 13.07 -8.66
C LYS A 38 -11.67 13.82 -7.70
N GLU A 39 -11.97 13.79 -6.40
CA GLU A 39 -11.12 14.43 -5.38
C GLU A 39 -9.73 13.76 -5.32
N ASN A 40 -9.66 12.44 -5.51
CA ASN A 40 -8.38 11.71 -5.46
C ASN A 40 -7.53 11.87 -6.73
N ILE A 41 -8.06 12.41 -7.84
CA ILE A 41 -7.25 12.75 -9.03
C ILE A 41 -6.35 13.95 -8.76
N GLU A 42 -6.65 14.78 -7.75
CA GLU A 42 -5.81 15.91 -7.36
C GLU A 42 -4.49 15.49 -6.68
N VAL A 43 -4.23 14.19 -6.49
CA VAL A 43 -2.92 13.68 -6.01
C VAL A 43 -1.72 14.13 -6.84
N PHE A 44 -1.93 14.53 -8.10
CA PHE A 44 -0.85 14.96 -8.99
C PHE A 44 -0.47 16.44 -8.83
N SER A 45 -1.26 17.25 -8.13
CA SER A 45 -1.07 18.71 -8.06
C SER A 45 -0.12 19.19 -6.95
N TRP A 46 0.31 18.30 -6.07
CA TRP A 46 1.12 18.63 -4.88
C TRP A 46 2.19 17.56 -4.64
N GLU A 47 3.13 17.79 -3.73
CA GLU A 47 4.18 16.82 -3.36
C GLU A 47 4.32 16.68 -1.84
N ILE A 48 4.71 15.50 -1.38
CA ILE A 48 5.01 15.27 0.04
C ILE A 48 6.40 15.87 0.32
N PRO A 49 6.56 16.72 1.34
CA PRO A 49 7.87 17.24 1.73
C PRO A 49 8.88 16.12 2.00
N GLU A 50 10.15 16.35 1.69
CA GLU A 50 11.19 15.31 1.78
C GLU A 50 11.31 14.68 3.18
N LEU A 51 11.16 15.48 4.23
CA LEU A 51 11.20 15.00 5.61
C LEU A 51 10.07 14.01 5.91
N ASP A 52 8.85 14.34 5.50
CA ASP A 52 7.67 13.50 5.70
C ASP A 52 7.73 12.26 4.81
N PHE A 53 8.20 12.42 3.57
CA PHE A 53 8.42 11.31 2.65
C PHE A 53 9.38 10.30 3.28
N LYS A 54 10.53 10.77 3.79
CA LYS A 54 11.50 9.93 4.49
C LYS A 54 10.91 9.27 5.74
N ALA A 55 10.12 10.00 6.52
CA ALA A 55 9.49 9.45 7.72
C ALA A 55 8.53 8.28 7.40
N ILE A 56 7.76 8.39 6.31
CA ILE A 56 6.88 7.30 5.83
C ILE A 56 7.71 6.14 5.29
N SER A 57 8.79 6.43 4.55
CA SER A 57 9.69 5.42 3.99
C SER A 57 10.45 4.61 5.05
N ASP A 58 10.73 5.21 6.19
CA ASP A 58 11.48 4.61 7.29
C ASP A 58 10.57 3.90 8.33
N ILE A 59 9.27 3.74 8.05
CA ILE A 59 8.37 3.00 8.94
C ILE A 59 8.92 1.59 9.16
N PRO A 60 9.18 1.19 10.42
CA PRO A 60 9.69 -0.14 10.73
C PRO A 60 8.63 -1.20 10.48
N ASP A 61 9.04 -2.47 10.42
CA ASP A 61 8.15 -3.62 10.32
C ASP A 61 7.31 -3.64 9.04
N GLN A 62 7.99 -3.65 7.89
CA GLN A 62 7.35 -3.85 6.60
C GLN A 62 6.93 -5.32 6.44
N MET A 63 5.62 -5.56 6.41
CA MET A 63 5.03 -6.89 6.21
C MET A 63 4.24 -6.94 4.90
N ARG A 64 4.29 -8.08 4.21
CA ARG A 64 3.46 -8.32 3.02
C ARG A 64 2.06 -8.71 3.45
N VAL A 65 1.05 -7.97 2.99
CA VAL A 65 -0.38 -8.29 3.26
C VAL A 65 -0.82 -9.55 2.51
N LEU A 66 -0.26 -9.77 1.32
CA LEU A 66 -0.48 -10.98 0.52
C LEU A 66 0.85 -11.71 0.38
N ASP A 67 1.10 -12.65 1.28
CA ASP A 67 2.32 -13.45 1.31
C ASP A 67 2.22 -14.73 0.45
N GLY A 68 1.02 -15.07 0.01
CA GLY A 68 0.75 -16.22 -0.86
C GLY A 68 0.65 -17.56 -0.12
N GLU A 69 0.64 -17.59 1.22
CA GLU A 69 0.57 -18.84 1.99
C GLU A 69 -0.64 -19.68 1.56
N GLU A 70 -1.83 -19.10 1.59
CA GLU A 70 -3.10 -19.80 1.31
C GLU A 70 -3.25 -20.25 -0.15
N LEU A 71 -2.51 -19.64 -1.08
CA LEU A 71 -2.66 -19.87 -2.52
C LEU A 71 -1.63 -20.85 -3.07
N PHE A 72 -0.40 -20.81 -2.54
CA PHE A 72 0.75 -21.46 -3.18
C PHE A 72 1.54 -22.37 -2.24
N VAL A 73 1.37 -22.26 -0.92
CA VAL A 73 2.09 -23.13 0.03
C VAL A 73 1.35 -24.43 0.24
N ASN A 74 2.03 -25.53 -0.02
CA ASN A 74 1.60 -26.84 0.42
C ASN A 74 2.71 -27.46 1.28
N LYS A 75 2.38 -27.73 2.55
CA LYS A 75 3.34 -28.17 3.57
C LYS A 75 3.85 -29.60 3.35
N THR A 76 3.12 -30.43 2.60
CA THR A 76 3.48 -31.84 2.35
C THR A 76 4.15 -32.00 0.99
N ASP A 77 3.59 -31.40 -0.06
CA ASP A 77 3.93 -31.67 -1.45
C ASP A 77 4.07 -30.40 -2.27
N GLY A 78 4.82 -30.46 -3.37
CA GLY A 78 4.98 -29.34 -4.30
C GLY A 78 6.26 -28.52 -4.09
N PRO A 79 6.49 -27.53 -4.97
CA PRO A 79 7.75 -26.79 -5.04
C PRO A 79 7.89 -25.73 -3.94
N TYR A 80 6.78 -25.26 -3.35
CA TYR A 80 6.77 -24.24 -2.30
C TYR A 80 6.14 -24.82 -1.03
N ARG A 81 6.96 -25.02 0.01
CA ARG A 81 6.55 -25.63 1.28
C ARG A 81 6.41 -24.62 2.41
N SER A 82 6.87 -23.39 2.17
CA SER A 82 6.77 -22.26 3.07
C SER A 82 6.59 -20.97 2.28
N VAL A 83 6.12 -19.92 2.95
CA VAL A 83 6.07 -18.56 2.40
C VAL A 83 7.45 -18.09 1.94
N ALA A 84 8.50 -18.49 2.66
CA ALA A 84 9.87 -18.11 2.30
C ALA A 84 10.27 -18.67 0.93
N ASP A 85 9.80 -19.86 0.56
CA ASP A 85 10.11 -20.46 -0.74
C ASP A 85 9.47 -19.68 -1.90
N ILE A 86 8.33 -19.01 -1.66
CA ILE A 86 7.65 -18.17 -2.66
C ILE A 86 8.46 -16.90 -2.94
N TRP A 87 9.10 -16.35 -1.91
CA TRP A 87 9.81 -15.07 -1.97
C TRP A 87 11.32 -15.21 -2.01
N ASP A 88 11.86 -16.36 -2.44
CA ASP A 88 13.31 -16.64 -2.52
C ASP A 88 14.06 -16.37 -1.19
N HIS A 89 13.42 -16.65 -0.06
CA HIS A 89 13.88 -16.34 1.30
C HIS A 89 14.17 -14.85 1.55
N ARG A 90 13.58 -13.95 0.77
CA ARG A 90 13.70 -12.50 0.95
C ARG A 90 12.60 -11.98 1.86
N VAL A 91 13.02 -11.31 2.93
CA VAL A 91 12.13 -10.65 3.90
C VAL A 91 11.27 -9.60 3.21
#